data_AF-A0A3D1RT43-F1
#
_entry.id   AF-A0A3D1RT43-F1
#
_cell.length_a   1.000
_cell.length_b   1.000
_cell.length_c   1.000
_cell.angle_alpha   90.00
_cell.angle_beta   90.00
_cell.angle_gamma   90.00
#
_symmetry.space_group_name_H-M   'P 1'
#
loop_
_entity.id
_entity.type
_entity.pdbx_description
1 polymer ?
#
loop_
_entity_poly.entity_id
_entity_poly.type
_entity_poly.pdbx_seq_one_letter_code
_entity_poly.pdbx_strand_id
1 'polypeptide(L)'
;MPERALAQEQWYLWQVFFPEDYTNVYPARSIHGQFLNHRAEPVWTFEVGSTGVLWLGNRVEQEPNYISLIDEDLLLGRWHEISVNVEWSQDEGFFRVWVNGQQRVDHRGPTCSNCKVFFSYGIMRSELSRFRSQLKTEKLPVQVVYFTQAVKSASGIGFPGYVPPAPKEQPADTASDNETIKPTVTVETNVLPATDPLAVEKDRGEGDDERL
;
A
#
# COMPACT_ATOMS: atom_id res chain seq x y z
N MET A 1 -18.28 32.56 -24.16
CA MET A 1 -17.44 31.35 -24.16
C MET A 1 -17.27 30.95 -22.70
N PRO A 2 -17.78 29.80 -22.20
CA PRO A 2 -17.26 29.26 -20.94
C PRO A 2 -16.08 28.35 -21.30
N GLU A 3 -14.82 28.70 -21.01
CA GLU A 3 -14.11 28.69 -19.72
C GLU A 3 -14.00 27.25 -19.15
N ARG A 4 -12.75 26.75 -19.10
CA ARG A 4 -12.31 25.38 -18.80
C ARG A 4 -13.27 24.58 -17.91
N ALA A 5 -13.61 23.35 -18.31
CA ALA A 5 -14.06 22.35 -17.36
C ALA A 5 -12.95 22.19 -16.30
N LEU A 6 -13.17 22.72 -15.10
CA LEU A 6 -12.24 22.53 -13.99
C LEU A 6 -12.11 21.03 -13.77
N ALA A 7 -10.90 20.51 -13.89
CA ALA A 7 -10.59 19.12 -13.55
C ALA A 7 -10.89 18.97 -12.05
N GLN A 8 -12.04 18.35 -11.74
CA GLN A 8 -12.44 18.16 -10.36
C GLN A 8 -11.80 16.89 -9.85
N GLU A 9 -11.05 17.03 -8.77
CA GLU A 9 -10.57 15.92 -7.96
C GLU A 9 -11.73 14.99 -7.61
N GLN A 10 -11.51 13.69 -7.77
CA GLN A 10 -12.48 12.65 -7.48
C GLN A 10 -11.85 11.56 -6.63
N TRP A 11 -12.64 11.11 -5.66
CA TRP A 11 -12.30 10.03 -4.78
C TRP A 11 -13.17 8.82 -5.07
N TYR A 12 -12.55 7.65 -5.06
CA TYR A 12 -13.22 6.35 -5.14
C TYR A 12 -12.75 5.48 -4.00
N LEU A 13 -13.68 4.76 -3.38
CA LEU A 13 -13.41 3.81 -2.31
C LEU A 13 -14.24 2.54 -2.52
N TRP A 14 -13.61 1.39 -2.44
CA TRP A 14 -14.30 0.11 -2.33
C TRP A 14 -13.43 -0.88 -1.56
N GLN A 15 -14.05 -1.96 -1.09
CA GLN A 15 -13.32 -3.09 -0.53
C GLN A 15 -13.55 -4.33 -1.37
N VAL A 16 -12.52 -5.17 -1.45
CA VAL A 16 -12.54 -6.44 -2.17
C VAL A 16 -11.99 -7.56 -1.27
N PHE A 17 -12.61 -8.74 -1.33
CA PHE A 17 -12.16 -9.93 -0.62
C PHE A 17 -11.98 -11.07 -1.61
N PHE A 18 -10.77 -11.62 -1.64
CA PHE A 18 -10.42 -12.83 -2.38
C PHE A 18 -10.41 -14.01 -1.41
N PRO A 19 -11.29 -15.01 -1.56
CA PRO A 19 -11.27 -16.23 -0.76
C PRO A 19 -9.95 -16.99 -0.85
N GLU A 20 -9.65 -17.80 0.15
CA GLU A 20 -8.44 -18.65 0.17
C GLU A 20 -8.36 -19.62 -1.02
N ASP A 21 -9.51 -20.03 -1.55
CA ASP A 21 -9.63 -20.89 -2.73
C ASP A 21 -9.79 -20.12 -4.05
N TYR A 22 -9.53 -18.81 -4.06
CA TYR A 22 -9.56 -18.00 -5.28
C TYR A 22 -8.62 -18.58 -6.33
N THR A 23 -9.18 -18.92 -7.49
CA THR A 23 -8.42 -19.51 -8.59
C THR A 23 -8.00 -18.44 -9.59
N ASN A 24 -6.69 -18.31 -9.79
CA ASN A 24 -6.12 -17.54 -10.89
C ASN A 24 -6.43 -18.23 -12.23
N VAL A 25 -6.83 -17.45 -13.23
CA VAL A 25 -7.24 -17.94 -14.55
C VAL A 25 -6.21 -17.64 -15.64
N TYR A 26 -4.95 -17.40 -15.28
CA TYR A 26 -3.87 -17.29 -16.28
C TYR A 26 -3.89 -18.50 -17.24
N PRO A 27 -3.77 -18.30 -18.57
CA PRO A 27 -3.35 -17.09 -19.27
C PRO A 27 -4.45 -16.09 -19.65
N ALA A 28 -5.68 -16.27 -19.16
CA ALA A 28 -6.65 -15.17 -19.10
C ALA A 28 -6.28 -14.17 -17.98
N ARG A 29 -6.81 -12.95 -18.04
CA ARG A 29 -6.69 -11.96 -16.96
C ARG A 29 -8.02 -11.77 -16.25
N SER A 30 -7.96 -11.52 -14.95
CA SER A 30 -9.12 -11.12 -14.14
C SER A 30 -8.97 -9.68 -13.69
N ILE A 31 -9.87 -8.81 -14.14
CA ILE A 31 -9.94 -7.40 -13.76
C ILE A 31 -11.04 -7.27 -12.72
N HIS A 32 -10.69 -6.73 -11.55
CA HIS A 32 -11.55 -6.61 -10.37
C HIS A 32 -12.03 -5.19 -10.10
N GLY A 33 -11.40 -4.21 -10.75
CA GLY A 33 -11.82 -2.81 -10.80
C GLY A 33 -11.20 -2.15 -12.02
N GLN A 34 -11.89 -1.20 -12.64
CA GLN A 34 -11.35 -0.48 -13.79
C GLN A 34 -12.02 0.87 -14.01
N PHE A 35 -11.22 1.79 -14.53
CA PHE A 35 -11.64 3.07 -15.06
C PHE A 35 -11.64 2.98 -16.58
N LEU A 36 -12.81 3.17 -17.17
CA LEU A 36 -13.06 3.05 -18.61
C LEU A 36 -13.28 4.42 -19.22
N ASN A 37 -12.77 4.65 -20.43
CA ASN A 37 -13.14 5.84 -21.19
C ASN A 37 -14.58 5.71 -21.77
N HIS A 38 -15.07 6.77 -22.41
CA HIS A 38 -16.40 6.77 -23.08
C HIS A 38 -16.60 5.71 -24.18
N ARG A 39 -15.54 5.04 -24.67
CA ARG A 39 -15.62 3.92 -25.62
C ARG A 39 -15.56 2.56 -24.92
N ALA A 40 -15.67 2.53 -23.59
CA ALA A 40 -15.49 1.35 -22.75
C ALA A 40 -14.09 0.71 -22.87
N GLU A 41 -13.07 1.50 -23.22
CA GLU A 41 -11.68 1.04 -23.23
C GLU A 41 -11.04 1.30 -21.86
N PRO A 42 -10.31 0.33 -21.27
CA PRO A 42 -9.65 0.52 -19.98
C PRO A 42 -8.54 1.57 -20.04
N VAL A 43 -8.59 2.50 -19.09
CA VAL A 43 -7.58 3.56 -18.85
C VAL A 43 -6.71 3.16 -17.66
N TRP A 44 -7.34 2.66 -16.59
CA TRP A 44 -6.67 2.11 -15.42
C TRP A 44 -7.39 0.83 -15.00
N THR A 45 -6.65 -0.23 -14.66
CA THR A 45 -7.24 -1.49 -14.17
C THR A 45 -6.59 -1.97 -12.89
N PHE A 46 -7.37 -2.68 -12.08
CA PHE A 46 -6.94 -3.43 -10.92
C PHE A 46 -7.11 -4.91 -11.27
N GLU A 47 -6.02 -5.61 -11.55
CA GLU A 47 -6.08 -6.93 -12.18
C GLU A 47 -5.12 -7.96 -11.61
N VAL A 48 -5.54 -9.23 -11.63
CA VAL A 48 -4.72 -10.39 -11.28
C VAL A 48 -4.35 -11.12 -12.57
N GLY A 49 -3.03 -11.28 -12.76
CA GLY A 49 -2.41 -11.90 -13.94
C GLY A 49 -1.56 -13.12 -13.57
N SER A 50 -0.49 -13.38 -14.32
CA SER A 50 0.35 -14.58 -14.19
C SER A 50 0.99 -14.78 -12.81
N THR A 51 1.21 -13.71 -12.05
CA THR A 51 1.94 -13.75 -10.78
C THR A 51 1.04 -13.88 -9.55
N GLY A 52 -0.29 -13.92 -9.70
CA GLY A 52 -1.22 -13.94 -8.56
C GLY A 52 -1.34 -12.60 -7.80
N VAL A 53 -0.38 -11.69 -7.93
CA VAL A 53 -0.38 -10.32 -7.44
C VAL A 53 -1.56 -9.51 -8.00
N LEU A 54 -2.10 -8.57 -7.20
CA LEU A 54 -3.01 -7.53 -7.68
C LEU A 54 -2.20 -6.35 -8.24
N TRP A 55 -2.33 -6.11 -9.54
CA TRP A 55 -1.63 -5.05 -10.27
C TRP A 55 -2.55 -3.85 -10.54
N LEU A 56 -1.99 -2.64 -10.47
CA LEU A 56 -2.53 -1.46 -11.15
C LEU A 56 -1.95 -1.39 -12.56
N GLY A 57 -2.76 -1.52 -13.60
CA GLY A 57 -2.34 -1.32 -14.99
C GLY A 57 -2.72 0.08 -15.48
N ASN A 58 -1.74 0.92 -15.81
CA ASN A 58 -1.91 2.21 -16.48
C ASN A 58 -1.91 2.00 -18.00
N ARG A 59 -2.96 2.45 -18.68
CA ARG A 59 -3.15 2.35 -20.14
C ARG A 59 -3.43 3.71 -20.78
N VAL A 60 -3.05 4.79 -20.11
CA VAL A 60 -3.17 6.15 -20.65
C VAL A 60 -2.22 6.35 -21.81
N GLU A 61 -1.03 5.75 -21.72
CA GLU A 61 0.00 5.78 -22.77
C GLU A 61 -0.07 4.56 -23.69
N GLN A 62 0.66 4.60 -24.81
CA GLN A 62 0.66 3.51 -25.81
C GLN A 62 1.18 2.19 -25.24
N GLU A 63 2.21 2.25 -24.39
CA GLU A 63 2.80 1.10 -23.71
C GLU A 63 2.21 1.01 -22.29
N PRO A 64 1.42 -0.02 -21.98
CA PRO A 64 0.87 -0.18 -20.65
C PRO A 64 1.98 -0.41 -19.61
N ASN A 65 1.91 0.30 -18.48
CA ASN A 65 2.76 0.04 -17.33
C ASN A 65 1.96 -0.58 -16.17
N TYR A 66 2.64 -1.36 -15.33
CA TYR A 66 2.01 -2.11 -14.24
C TYR A 66 2.75 -1.88 -12.92
N ILE A 67 1.99 -1.63 -11.86
CA ILE A 67 2.51 -1.37 -10.51
C ILE A 67 1.89 -2.39 -9.54
N SER A 68 2.70 -3.09 -8.73
CA SER A 68 2.19 -4.04 -7.74
C SER A 68 1.48 -3.28 -6.62
N LEU A 69 0.25 -3.71 -6.29
CA LEU A 69 -0.53 -3.16 -5.19
C LEU A 69 -0.55 -4.09 -3.98
N ILE A 70 -0.76 -5.39 -4.21
CA ILE A 70 -0.86 -6.43 -3.18
C ILE A 70 -0.18 -7.69 -3.70
N ASP A 71 0.83 -8.16 -2.98
CA ASP A 71 1.57 -9.37 -3.32
C ASP A 71 0.70 -10.63 -3.16
N GLU A 72 1.08 -11.72 -3.84
CA GLU A 72 0.28 -12.95 -3.93
C GLU A 72 -0.02 -13.58 -2.56
N ASP A 73 1.00 -13.70 -1.71
CA ASP A 73 0.90 -14.23 -0.34
C ASP A 73 0.04 -13.36 0.57
N LEU A 74 -0.22 -12.13 0.15
CA LEU A 74 -0.96 -11.14 0.90
C LEU A 74 -2.38 -10.86 0.35
N LEU A 75 -2.77 -11.47 -0.76
CA LEU A 75 -4.03 -11.15 -1.43
C LEU A 75 -5.25 -11.90 -0.87
N LEU A 76 -5.04 -13.12 -0.38
CA LEU A 76 -6.13 -14.07 -0.08
C LEU A 76 -6.57 -14.03 1.39
N GLY A 77 -7.82 -14.43 1.62
CA GLY A 77 -8.38 -14.69 2.96
C GLY A 77 -8.71 -13.44 3.78
N ARG A 78 -8.69 -12.24 3.18
CA ARG A 78 -8.95 -10.98 3.90
C ARG A 78 -9.52 -9.86 3.02
N TRP A 79 -10.11 -8.89 3.70
CA TRP A 79 -10.61 -7.67 3.07
C TRP A 79 -9.46 -6.72 2.75
N HIS A 80 -9.49 -6.18 1.54
CA HIS A 80 -8.59 -5.13 1.08
C HIS A 80 -9.39 -3.89 0.75
N GLU A 81 -9.06 -2.80 1.42
CA GLU A 81 -9.56 -1.47 1.08
C GLU A 81 -8.70 -0.88 -0.03
N ILE A 82 -9.35 -0.39 -1.08
CA ILE A 82 -8.71 0.32 -2.18
C ILE A 82 -9.32 1.72 -2.27
N SER A 83 -8.44 2.72 -2.20
CA SER A 83 -8.80 4.13 -2.28
C SER A 83 -8.06 4.77 -3.43
N VAL A 84 -8.78 5.47 -4.29
CA VAL A 84 -8.22 6.21 -5.42
C VAL A 84 -8.55 7.68 -5.27
N ASN A 85 -7.53 8.53 -5.34
CA ASN A 85 -7.69 9.96 -5.53
C ASN A 85 -7.15 10.33 -6.91
N VAL A 86 -7.98 10.95 -7.73
CA VAL A 86 -7.65 11.22 -9.12
C VAL A 86 -8.12 12.60 -9.57
N GLU A 87 -7.24 13.28 -10.28
CA GLU A 87 -7.58 14.41 -11.14
C GLU A 87 -7.44 13.96 -12.60
N TRP A 88 -8.57 13.96 -13.31
CA TRP A 88 -8.64 13.54 -14.72
C TRP A 88 -8.12 14.65 -15.64
N SER A 89 -6.98 14.42 -16.26
CA SER A 89 -6.32 15.36 -17.16
C SER A 89 -5.61 14.65 -18.31
N GLN A 90 -5.55 15.32 -19.47
CA GLN A 90 -4.78 14.87 -20.63
C GLN A 90 -3.28 15.18 -20.51
N ASP A 91 -2.95 16.19 -19.72
CA ASP A 91 -1.58 16.72 -19.61
C ASP A 91 -1.09 16.59 -18.17
N GLU A 92 -1.61 17.43 -17.29
CA GLU A 92 -1.18 17.56 -15.90
C GLU A 92 -2.32 17.15 -14.97
N GLY A 93 -2.29 15.92 -14.49
CA GLY A 93 -3.19 15.39 -13.46
C GLY A 93 -2.43 14.52 -12.48
N PHE A 94 -3.17 13.81 -11.63
CA PHE A 94 -2.60 12.83 -10.72
C PHE A 94 -3.52 11.62 -10.54
N PHE A 95 -2.91 10.47 -10.28
CA PHE A 95 -3.62 9.24 -9.94
C PHE A 95 -2.92 8.58 -8.75
N ARG A 96 -3.55 8.65 -7.59
CA ARG A 96 -3.00 8.14 -6.33
C ARG A 96 -3.82 6.97 -5.83
N VAL A 97 -3.13 5.96 -5.34
CA VAL A 97 -3.77 4.74 -4.82
C VAL A 97 -3.25 4.44 -3.43
N TRP A 98 -4.18 4.17 -2.51
CA TRP A 98 -3.91 3.57 -1.22
C TRP A 98 -4.52 2.18 -1.18
N VAL A 99 -3.80 1.27 -0.53
CA VAL A 99 -4.30 -0.04 -0.17
C VAL A 99 -4.17 -0.19 1.33
N ASN A 100 -5.28 -0.51 2.02
CA ASN A 100 -5.33 -0.66 3.46
C ASN A 100 -4.68 0.53 4.21
N GLY A 101 -4.98 1.76 3.76
CA GLY A 101 -4.45 3.00 4.34
C GLY A 101 -3.00 3.35 3.97
N GLN A 102 -2.27 2.48 3.28
CA GLN A 102 -0.89 2.74 2.84
C GLN A 102 -0.86 3.20 1.39
N GLN A 103 -0.21 4.34 1.11
CA GLN A 103 -0.05 4.83 -0.26
C GLN A 103 0.88 3.90 -1.04
N ARG A 104 0.39 3.38 -2.17
CA ARG A 104 1.12 2.50 -3.08
C ARG A 104 1.50 3.19 -4.38
N VAL A 105 0.74 4.22 -4.79
CA VAL A 105 0.95 4.93 -6.05
C VAL A 105 0.79 6.45 -5.85
N ASP A 106 1.68 7.23 -6.45
CA ASP A 106 1.58 8.69 -6.60
C ASP A 106 1.95 9.10 -8.04
N HIS A 107 1.10 8.73 -9.00
CA HIS A 107 1.32 9.06 -10.41
C HIS A 107 1.01 10.54 -10.67
N ARG A 108 1.85 11.21 -11.46
CA ARG A 108 1.66 12.57 -11.96
C ARG A 108 1.82 12.61 -13.47
N GLY A 109 1.05 13.48 -14.12
CA GLY A 109 1.00 13.62 -15.58
C GLY A 109 -0.36 13.15 -16.13
N PRO A 110 -0.41 12.64 -17.37
CA PRO A 110 -1.66 12.24 -18.01
C PRO A 110 -2.37 11.14 -17.22
N THR A 111 -3.68 11.29 -17.02
CA THR A 111 -4.54 10.30 -16.35
C THR A 111 -5.71 9.83 -17.22
N CYS A 112 -5.95 10.50 -18.36
CA CYS A 112 -6.97 10.14 -19.35
C CYS A 112 -6.71 10.81 -20.71
N SER A 113 -7.12 10.16 -21.82
CA SER A 113 -6.99 10.77 -23.16
C SER A 113 -8.22 11.56 -23.63
N ASN A 114 -9.45 11.26 -23.17
CA ASN A 114 -10.68 12.02 -23.49
C ASN A 114 -11.53 12.32 -22.24
N CYS A 115 -10.95 12.10 -21.05
CA CYS A 115 -11.40 12.46 -19.68
C CYS A 115 -12.88 12.31 -19.28
N LYS A 116 -13.68 11.63 -20.10
CA LYS A 116 -14.97 11.04 -19.77
C LYS A 116 -14.70 9.63 -19.29
N VAL A 117 -14.52 9.49 -17.98
CA VAL A 117 -14.10 8.25 -17.33
C VAL A 117 -15.20 7.71 -16.41
N PHE A 118 -15.44 6.41 -16.50
CA PHE A 118 -16.43 5.69 -15.72
C PHE A 118 -15.74 4.58 -14.91
N PHE A 119 -16.12 4.42 -13.64
CA PHE A 119 -15.61 3.35 -12.80
C PHE A 119 -16.56 2.14 -12.85
N SER A 120 -15.98 0.94 -12.93
CA SER A 120 -16.68 -0.33 -12.77
C SER A 120 -15.86 -1.29 -11.91
N TYR A 121 -16.53 -2.17 -11.18
CA TYR A 121 -15.93 -3.19 -10.33
C TYR A 121 -16.73 -4.49 -10.42
N GLY A 122 -16.12 -5.60 -10.05
CA GLY A 122 -16.65 -6.96 -10.25
C GLY A 122 -15.65 -7.82 -11.00
N ILE A 123 -16.04 -9.04 -11.39
CA ILE A 123 -15.13 -9.97 -12.08
C ILE A 123 -15.30 -9.83 -13.59
N MET A 124 -14.37 -9.11 -14.24
CA MET A 124 -14.27 -9.10 -15.71
C MET A 124 -13.09 -9.99 -16.15
N ARG A 125 -13.37 -10.95 -17.04
CA ARG A 125 -12.34 -11.84 -17.60
C ARG A 125 -11.99 -11.44 -19.02
N SER A 126 -10.70 -11.21 -19.29
CA SER A 126 -10.17 -10.92 -20.63
C SER A 126 -9.18 -12.00 -21.07
N GLU A 127 -8.81 -11.99 -22.37
CA GLU A 127 -7.92 -13.00 -22.97
C GLU A 127 -8.43 -14.46 -22.89
N LEU A 128 -9.75 -14.66 -22.85
CA LEU A 128 -10.35 -16.00 -22.81
C LEU A 128 -9.95 -16.88 -24.01
N SER A 129 -9.78 -16.28 -25.19
CA SER A 129 -9.31 -16.99 -26.39
C SER A 129 -7.91 -17.56 -26.18
N ARG A 130 -7.02 -16.81 -25.51
CA ARG A 130 -5.67 -17.25 -25.17
C ARG A 130 -5.70 -18.39 -24.17
N PHE A 131 -6.53 -18.28 -23.13
CA PHE A 131 -6.77 -19.35 -22.16
C PHE A 131 -7.17 -20.66 -22.85
N ARG A 132 -8.22 -20.62 -23.68
CA ARG A 132 -8.72 -21.79 -24.40
C ARG A 132 -7.67 -22.41 -25.31
N SER A 133 -6.95 -21.57 -26.05
CA SER A 133 -5.93 -22.03 -26.99
C SER A 133 -4.72 -22.67 -26.29
N GLN A 134 -4.23 -22.08 -25.20
CA GLN A 134 -3.02 -22.57 -24.53
C GLN A 134 -3.30 -23.80 -23.67
N LEU A 135 -4.42 -23.80 -22.94
CA LEU A 135 -4.80 -24.91 -22.06
C LEU A 135 -5.65 -25.98 -22.74
N LYS A 136 -6.00 -25.79 -24.02
CA LYS A 136 -6.81 -26.71 -24.83
C LYS A 136 -8.11 -27.13 -24.13
N THR A 137 -8.79 -26.16 -23.51
CA THR A 137 -10.02 -26.38 -22.75
C THR A 137 -11.00 -25.22 -22.89
N GLU A 138 -12.29 -25.54 -22.94
CA GLU A 138 -13.38 -24.56 -22.88
C GLU A 138 -13.88 -24.32 -21.44
N LYS A 139 -13.45 -25.15 -20.49
CA LYS A 139 -13.88 -25.06 -19.10
C LYS A 139 -13.05 -24.01 -18.37
N LEU A 140 -13.69 -22.90 -18.04
CA LEU A 140 -13.12 -21.86 -17.20
C LEU A 140 -13.34 -22.18 -15.72
N PRO A 141 -12.34 -21.95 -14.84
CA PRO A 141 -12.54 -22.03 -13.40
C PRO A 141 -13.67 -21.11 -12.93
N VAL A 142 -14.38 -21.55 -11.89
CA VAL A 142 -15.30 -20.69 -11.15
C VAL A 142 -14.45 -19.71 -10.35
N GLN A 143 -14.84 -18.43 -10.35
CA GLN A 143 -14.20 -17.40 -9.55
C GLN A 143 -15.24 -16.77 -8.63
N VAL A 144 -14.89 -16.69 -7.36
CA VAL A 144 -15.69 -16.05 -6.31
C VAL A 144 -14.85 -14.93 -5.73
N VAL A 145 -15.40 -13.72 -5.72
CA VAL A 145 -14.80 -12.52 -5.14
C VAL A 145 -15.94 -11.71 -4.54
N TYR A 146 -15.73 -11.14 -3.35
CA TYR A 146 -16.75 -10.32 -2.69
C TYR A 146 -16.34 -8.85 -2.73
N PHE A 147 -17.32 -7.98 -2.88
CA PHE A 147 -17.11 -6.54 -2.94
C PHE A 147 -18.07 -5.83 -1.99
N THR A 148 -17.60 -4.75 -1.37
CA THR A 148 -18.52 -3.77 -0.77
C THR A 148 -19.00 -2.78 -1.82
N GLN A 149 -20.02 -2.01 -1.48
CA GLN A 149 -20.51 -0.95 -2.35
C GLN A 149 -19.42 0.11 -2.56
N ALA A 150 -19.09 0.39 -3.82
CA ALA A 150 -18.17 1.48 -4.14
C ALA A 150 -18.79 2.85 -3.84
N VAL A 151 -17.99 3.73 -3.24
CA VAL A 151 -18.33 5.13 -2.93
C VAL A 151 -17.53 6.05 -3.83
N LYS A 152 -18.17 7.10 -4.35
CA LYS A 152 -17.53 8.19 -5.10
C LYS A 152 -17.80 9.53 -4.41
N SER A 153 -16.79 10.39 -4.28
CA SER A 153 -16.95 11.77 -3.77
C SER A 153 -16.14 12.78 -4.58
N ALA A 154 -16.64 14.01 -4.65
CA ALA A 154 -15.95 15.16 -5.26
C ALA A 154 -15.32 16.11 -4.23
N SER A 155 -15.63 15.95 -2.94
CA SER A 155 -15.14 16.81 -1.84
C SER A 155 -14.19 16.07 -0.89
N GLY A 156 -13.65 14.94 -1.32
CA GLY A 156 -13.07 13.94 -0.43
C GLY A 156 -14.14 13.02 0.16
N ILE A 157 -13.84 11.74 0.29
CA ILE A 157 -14.66 10.81 1.08
C ILE A 157 -14.25 11.01 2.54
N GLY A 158 -15.21 11.30 3.42
CA GLY A 158 -14.99 11.15 4.86
C GLY A 158 -14.78 9.67 5.15
N PHE A 159 -13.53 9.21 5.10
CA PHE A 159 -13.16 7.82 5.29
C PHE A 159 -13.32 7.39 6.76
N PRO A 160 -13.94 6.24 7.06
CA PRO A 160 -13.62 5.51 8.27
C PRO A 160 -12.31 4.75 8.03
N GLY A 161 -11.15 5.34 8.34
CA GLY A 161 -9.91 4.54 8.31
C GLY A 161 -8.56 5.26 8.33
N TYR A 162 -8.48 6.53 7.90
CA TYR A 162 -7.22 7.28 8.00
C TYR A 162 -7.18 8.11 9.28
N VAL A 163 -6.42 7.64 10.27
CA VAL A 163 -5.87 8.48 11.34
C VAL A 163 -4.44 8.83 10.91
N PRO A 164 -4.10 10.11 10.67
CA PRO A 164 -2.72 10.49 10.40
C PRO A 164 -1.83 9.99 11.55
N PRO A 165 -0.64 9.41 11.29
CA PRO A 165 0.29 9.16 12.38
C PRO A 165 0.55 10.50 13.07
N ALA A 166 0.49 10.53 14.41
CA ALA A 166 0.93 11.69 15.16
C ALA A 166 2.33 12.09 14.66
N PRO A 167 2.62 13.39 14.46
CA PRO A 167 3.97 13.83 14.14
C PRO A 167 4.92 13.13 15.12
N LYS A 168 5.91 12.41 14.61
CA LYS A 168 6.95 11.87 15.49
C LYS A 168 7.48 13.08 16.26
N GLU A 169 7.29 13.10 17.57
CA GLU A 169 8.04 14.01 18.42
C GLU A 169 9.49 13.70 18.13
N GLN A 170 10.10 14.58 17.34
CA GLN A 170 11.52 14.63 17.18
C GLN A 170 12.06 14.84 18.60
N PRO A 171 12.96 13.97 19.10
CA PRO A 171 13.59 14.21 20.39
C PRO A 171 14.17 15.63 20.37
N ALA A 172 13.80 16.42 21.36
CA ALA A 172 14.40 17.73 21.57
C ALA A 172 15.88 17.51 21.94
N ASP A 173 16.75 17.52 20.93
CA ASP A 173 18.17 17.76 21.14
C ASP A 173 18.31 19.18 21.68
N THR A 174 18.34 19.29 23.01
CA THR A 174 18.72 20.52 23.68
C THR A 174 20.14 20.32 24.19
N ALA A 175 21.11 20.68 23.36
CA ALA A 175 22.45 21.02 23.83
C ALA A 175 22.30 22.29 24.71
N SER A 176 22.54 22.13 26.01
CA SER A 176 22.51 23.20 26.99
C SER A 176 23.89 23.82 27.09
N ASP A 177 24.01 25.08 26.65
CA ASP A 177 25.14 25.94 27.02
C ASP A 177 24.97 26.44 28.47
N ASN A 178 26.10 26.44 29.19
CA ASN A 178 26.32 26.95 30.55
C ASN A 178 25.96 28.46 30.62
N GLU A 179 25.58 29.13 31.73
CA GLU A 179 26.07 29.07 33.10
C GLU A 179 25.21 30.05 33.96
N THR A 180 24.94 29.73 35.24
CA THR A 180 25.11 30.59 36.45
C THR A 180 24.16 30.19 37.59
N ILE A 181 24.77 29.84 38.72
CA ILE A 181 24.24 29.19 39.94
C ILE A 181 23.76 30.22 40.99
N LYS A 182 22.78 29.88 41.85
CA LYS A 182 22.86 30.05 43.32
C LYS A 182 22.11 28.95 44.10
N PRO A 183 22.58 28.57 45.31
CA PRO A 183 22.47 27.21 45.85
C PRO A 183 21.35 27.06 46.90
N THR A 184 20.89 25.82 47.14
CA THR A 184 20.25 25.46 48.41
C THR A 184 20.90 24.19 48.95
N VAL A 185 21.41 24.32 50.18
CA VAL A 185 22.12 23.30 50.94
C VAL A 185 21.08 22.42 51.64
N THR A 186 21.18 21.10 51.51
CA THR A 186 20.61 20.17 52.50
C THR A 186 21.63 19.06 52.74
N VAL A 187 22.15 19.05 53.97
CA VAL A 187 23.10 18.06 54.48
C VAL A 187 22.29 16.93 55.09
N GLU A 188 22.42 15.72 54.54
CA GLU A 188 22.16 14.50 55.31
C GLU A 188 23.41 13.61 55.24
N THR A 189 24.13 13.61 56.37
CA THR A 189 25.15 12.63 56.70
C THR A 189 24.50 11.29 56.95
N ASN A 190 24.96 10.24 56.29
CA ASN A 190 25.04 8.94 56.95
C ASN A 190 26.27 8.15 56.47
N VAL A 191 26.95 7.64 57.49
CA VAL A 191 28.31 7.11 57.50
C VAL A 191 28.29 5.63 57.10
N LEU A 192 29.24 5.24 56.25
CA LEU A 192 29.61 3.85 55.93
C LEU A 192 30.28 3.16 57.12
N PRO A 193 30.16 1.84 57.30
CA PRO A 193 31.24 1.03 57.82
C PRO A 193 32.01 0.35 56.67
N ALA A 194 33.32 0.50 56.73
CA ALA A 194 34.33 -0.13 55.88
C ALA A 194 34.79 -1.48 56.45
N THR A 195 35.27 -2.37 55.58
CA THR A 195 36.45 -3.26 55.77
C THR A 195 36.79 -3.86 54.40
N ASP A 196 37.81 -3.38 53.66
CA ASP A 196 39.28 -3.65 53.70
C ASP A 196 39.70 -4.90 52.88
N PRO A 197 40.91 -4.97 52.27
CA PRO A 197 41.09 -5.34 50.86
C PRO A 197 42.14 -6.48 50.71
N LEU A 198 42.57 -6.75 49.48
CA LEU A 198 43.81 -7.47 49.10
C LEU A 198 43.90 -9.00 49.30
N ALA A 199 43.72 -9.71 48.19
CA ALA A 199 44.55 -10.84 47.67
C ALA A 199 44.07 -11.09 46.22
N VAL A 200 44.77 -10.80 45.10
CA VAL A 200 46.08 -11.29 44.58
C VAL A 200 46.14 -12.82 44.71
N GLU A 201 46.28 -13.70 43.70
CA GLU A 201 47.00 -13.77 42.41
C GLU A 201 46.36 -14.97 41.64
N LYS A 202 46.03 -14.88 40.35
CA LYS A 202 46.82 -15.32 39.16
C LYS A 202 46.88 -16.85 38.89
N ASP A 203 46.53 -17.17 37.64
CA ASP A 203 47.03 -18.25 36.76
C ASP A 203 46.80 -19.74 37.08
N ARG A 204 46.08 -20.43 36.18
CA ARG A 204 46.57 -21.53 35.31
C ARG A 204 45.43 -22.44 34.86
N GLY A 205 45.43 -22.79 33.57
CA GLY A 205 44.86 -24.06 33.12
C GLY A 205 44.13 -24.03 31.79
N GLU A 206 44.88 -24.12 30.69
CA GLU A 206 44.45 -24.62 29.38
C GLU A 206 43.73 -25.97 29.44
N GLY A 207 42.96 -26.26 28.39
CA GLY A 207 42.94 -27.60 27.79
C GLY A 207 41.56 -28.17 27.49
N ASP A 208 41.21 -28.10 26.21
CA ASP A 208 40.41 -29.02 25.39
C ASP A 208 39.99 -30.36 26.04
N ASP A 209 38.74 -30.80 25.81
CA ASP A 209 38.52 -31.92 24.88
C ASP A 209 37.03 -32.20 24.55
N GLU A 210 36.87 -32.58 23.29
CA GLU A 210 35.88 -33.38 22.56
C GLU A 210 34.48 -33.82 23.11
N ARG A 211 33.52 -33.68 22.17
CA ARG A 211 32.48 -34.65 21.72
C ARG A 211 31.36 -35.08 22.67
N LEU A 212 30.12 -34.78 22.24
CA LEU A 212 29.25 -35.69 21.45
C LEU A 212 28.01 -34.94 20.94
#